data_AF-A0A2A5QU98-F1
#
_entry.id   AF-A0A2A5QU98-F1
#
_cell.length_a   1.000
_cell.length_b   1.000
_cell.length_c   1.000
_cell.angle_alpha   90.00
_cell.angle_beta   90.00
_cell.angle_gamma   90.00
#
_symmetry.space_group_name_H-M   'P 1'
#
loop_
_entity.id
_entity.type
_entity.pdbx_description
1 polymer ?
#
loop_
_entity_poly.entity_id
_entity_poly.type
_entity_poly.pdbx_seq_one_letter_code
_entity_poly.pdbx_strand_id
1 'polypeptide(L)'
;MSDPPSDTDNNEEADSEDTTTRTATVEPTDATGEGTAGSDVNVVIGFSPDDIQGRLDDDKIAEALVLTATRLENILSHAIADRYNITTGQFEQLYGNAGLGRYQYMASILDLFDQHLGTIQDVVEYRNKLVHDYGYLDDLQDDDDERKAVKDAIEDAITFIGQTEI
;
A
#
# COMPACT_ATOMS: atom_id res chain seq x y z
N MET A 1 25.46 34.11 37.04
CA MET A 1 24.32 33.60 37.82
C MET A 1 23.45 34.79 38.18
N SER A 2 22.33 34.94 37.49
CA SER A 2 21.22 35.82 37.84
C SER A 2 19.97 35.11 37.35
N ASP A 3 19.07 34.83 38.29
CA ASP A 3 17.78 34.15 38.10
C ASP A 3 16.77 35.02 37.31
N PRO A 4 15.72 34.41 36.72
CA PRO A 4 14.71 35.09 35.92
C PRO A 4 13.55 35.67 36.78
N PRO A 5 12.76 36.62 36.28
CA PRO A 5 11.36 36.81 36.72
C PRO A 5 10.44 35.95 35.82
N SER A 6 9.72 34.94 36.34
CA SER A 6 8.56 34.96 37.26
C SER A 6 7.29 35.52 36.62
N ASP A 7 6.46 34.58 36.14
CA ASP A 7 5.00 34.45 36.25
C ASP A 7 4.12 35.71 36.14
N THR A 8 3.16 35.66 35.21
CA THR A 8 1.75 35.83 35.60
C THR A 8 0.84 35.03 34.69
N ASP A 9 0.04 34.18 35.35
CA ASP A 9 -1.13 33.47 34.87
C ASP A 9 -2.06 34.30 33.97
N ASN A 10 -2.71 33.63 33.03
CA ASN A 10 -4.15 33.75 32.91
C ASN A 10 -4.75 32.46 32.36
N ASN A 11 -5.37 31.75 33.29
CA ASN A 11 -6.29 30.64 33.12
C ASN A 11 -7.65 31.22 32.67
N GLU A 12 -8.22 30.76 31.55
CA GLU A 12 -9.67 30.79 31.33
C GLU A 12 -10.07 29.80 30.21
N GLU A 13 -10.53 28.65 30.69
CA GLU A 13 -11.73 27.90 30.29
C GLU A 13 -11.95 27.39 28.85
N ALA A 14 -12.54 26.20 28.86
CA ALA A 14 -12.81 25.32 27.75
C ALA A 14 -14.10 25.67 27.01
N ASP A 15 -14.10 25.42 25.70
CA ASP A 15 -15.25 24.98 24.91
C ASP A 15 -14.64 24.35 23.65
N SER A 16 -14.65 23.02 23.47
CA SER A 16 -15.74 22.21 22.89
C SER A 16 -16.27 22.76 21.56
N GLU A 17 -16.57 21.82 20.64
CA GLU A 17 -17.02 21.99 19.25
C GLU A 17 -15.88 22.13 18.24
N ASP A 18 -15.72 21.35 17.18
CA ASP A 18 -16.58 20.38 16.50
C ASP A 18 -15.63 19.47 15.71
N THR A 19 -15.41 18.25 16.19
CA THR A 19 -14.67 17.23 15.41
C THR A 19 -15.68 16.52 14.53
N THR A 20 -15.96 17.09 13.36
CA THR A 20 -16.77 16.41 12.36
C THR A 20 -15.96 15.26 11.78
N THR A 21 -16.08 14.09 12.39
CA THR A 21 -15.72 12.81 11.79
C THR A 21 -16.56 12.65 10.53
N ARG A 22 -15.96 12.92 9.37
CA ARG A 22 -16.50 12.46 8.09
C ARG A 22 -16.36 10.95 8.03
N THR A 23 -17.33 10.24 8.58
CA THR A 23 -17.57 8.84 8.27
C THR A 23 -18.00 8.78 6.81
N ALA A 24 -17.08 8.43 5.92
CA ALA A 24 -17.43 8.05 4.57
C ALA A 24 -18.30 6.79 4.66
N THR A 25 -19.62 6.99 4.56
CA THR A 25 -20.57 5.90 4.39
C THR A 25 -20.40 5.42 2.96
N VAL A 26 -19.69 4.30 2.79
CA VAL A 26 -19.72 3.57 1.53
C VAL A 26 -21.09 2.90 1.48
N GLU A 27 -21.97 3.40 0.61
CA GLU A 27 -23.22 2.70 0.31
C GLU A 27 -22.84 1.36 -0.35
N PRO A 28 -23.24 0.21 0.23
CA PRO A 28 -23.10 -1.05 -0.48
C PRO A 28 -24.02 -0.98 -1.70
N THR A 29 -23.41 -1.09 -2.89
CA THR A 29 -24.13 -1.25 -4.13
C THR A 29 -24.92 -2.56 -4.03
N ASP A 30 -26.23 -2.44 -4.18
CA ASP A 30 -27.21 -3.53 -4.03
C ASP A 30 -26.97 -4.62 -5.08
N ALA A 31 -26.21 -5.65 -4.70
CA ALA A 31 -26.12 -6.90 -5.43
C ALA A 31 -27.15 -7.86 -4.84
N THR A 32 -28.37 -7.80 -5.36
CA THR A 32 -29.43 -8.76 -5.07
C THR A 32 -28.99 -10.14 -5.55
N GLY A 33 -28.51 -10.97 -4.63
CA GLY A 33 -28.18 -12.37 -4.87
C GLY A 33 -28.47 -13.21 -3.62
N GLU A 34 -29.66 -13.80 -3.56
CA GLU A 34 -30.00 -14.82 -2.56
C GLU A 34 -29.13 -16.06 -2.75
N GLY A 35 -28.44 -16.53 -1.71
CA GLY A 35 -27.74 -17.81 -1.76
C GLY A 35 -26.81 -18.11 -0.59
N THR A 36 -27.38 -18.71 0.46
CA THR A 36 -26.84 -19.78 1.34
C THR A 36 -25.40 -19.74 1.86
N ALA A 37 -25.31 -19.89 3.19
CA ALA A 37 -24.12 -20.02 4.03
C ALA A 37 -23.03 -20.98 3.53
N GLY A 38 -21.77 -20.58 3.81
CA GLY A 38 -20.61 -21.46 3.87
C GLY A 38 -19.55 -21.16 2.81
N SER A 39 -18.75 -20.12 3.03
CA SER A 39 -17.44 -19.99 2.41
C SER A 39 -16.49 -19.37 3.41
N ASP A 40 -15.37 -20.06 3.67
CA ASP A 40 -14.16 -19.46 4.21
C ASP A 40 -13.96 -18.11 3.52
N VAL A 41 -14.02 -17.05 4.30
CA VAL A 41 -13.77 -15.71 3.79
C VAL A 41 -12.27 -15.62 3.59
N ASN A 42 -11.79 -16.18 2.50
CA ASN A 42 -10.53 -15.79 1.91
C ASN A 42 -10.77 -14.39 1.35
N VAL A 43 -10.81 -13.37 2.23
CA VAL A 43 -10.87 -11.99 1.77
C VAL A 43 -9.54 -11.76 1.06
N VAL A 44 -9.54 -11.92 -0.25
CA VAL A 44 -8.48 -11.40 -1.10
C VAL A 44 -8.65 -9.88 -1.06
N ILE A 45 -8.20 -9.25 0.03
CA ILE A 45 -8.01 -7.79 0.05
C ILE A 45 -6.77 -7.56 -0.79
N GLY A 46 -6.97 -7.46 -2.09
CA GLY A 46 -5.94 -7.03 -3.01
C GLY A 46 -6.62 -6.56 -4.28
N PHE A 47 -6.25 -5.35 -4.68
CA PHE A 47 -6.68 -4.76 -5.94
C PHE A 47 -6.29 -5.69 -7.09
N SER A 48 -7.24 -5.96 -7.98
CA SER A 48 -6.97 -6.83 -9.12
C SER A 48 -6.02 -6.14 -10.11
N PRO A 49 -5.30 -6.90 -10.96
CA PRO A 49 -4.56 -6.34 -12.09
C PRO A 49 -5.40 -5.35 -12.93
N ASP A 50 -6.69 -5.65 -13.14
CA ASP A 50 -7.61 -4.81 -13.90
C ASP A 50 -7.92 -3.48 -13.19
N ASP A 51 -8.06 -3.49 -11.85
CA ASP A 51 -8.27 -2.28 -11.07
C ASP A 51 -7.05 -1.34 -11.17
N ILE A 52 -5.84 -1.91 -11.11
CA ILE A 52 -4.58 -1.16 -11.21
C ILE A 52 -4.44 -0.58 -12.62
N GLN A 53 -4.68 -1.41 -13.65
CA GLN A 53 -4.63 -0.97 -15.05
C GLN A 53 -5.64 0.16 -15.31
N GLY A 54 -6.86 0.06 -14.76
CA GLY A 54 -7.86 1.11 -14.88
C GLY A 54 -7.39 2.46 -14.31
N ARG A 55 -6.58 2.46 -13.24
CA ARG A 55 -5.96 3.70 -12.73
C ARG A 55 -4.86 4.23 -13.62
N LEU A 56 -4.05 3.36 -14.22
CA LEU A 56 -3.05 3.77 -15.19
C LEU A 56 -3.68 4.40 -16.44
N ASP A 57 -4.76 3.81 -16.94
CA ASP A 57 -5.50 4.27 -18.13
C ASP A 57 -6.16 5.63 -17.89
N ASP A 58 -6.63 5.86 -16.66
CA ASP A 58 -7.17 7.15 -16.18
C ASP A 58 -6.08 8.20 -15.88
N ASP A 59 -4.82 7.88 -16.12
CA ASP A 59 -3.64 8.69 -15.78
C ASP A 59 -3.45 9.00 -14.29
N LYS A 60 -3.98 8.15 -13.41
CA LYS A 60 -3.86 8.24 -11.95
C LYS A 60 -2.67 7.43 -11.46
N ILE A 61 -1.47 7.79 -11.92
CA ILE A 61 -0.24 6.99 -11.75
C ILE A 61 0.14 6.80 -10.28
N ALA A 62 0.08 7.86 -9.47
CA ALA A 62 0.39 7.76 -8.04
C ALA A 62 -0.58 6.81 -7.32
N GLU A 63 -1.86 6.84 -7.69
CA GLU A 63 -2.85 5.90 -7.15
C GLU A 63 -2.54 4.48 -7.62
N ALA A 64 -2.31 4.27 -8.92
CA ALA A 64 -1.92 2.97 -9.47
C ALA A 64 -0.69 2.39 -8.77
N LEU A 65 0.35 3.21 -8.53
CA LEU A 65 1.56 2.80 -7.82
C LEU A 65 1.28 2.32 -6.40
N VAL A 66 0.42 3.03 -5.65
CA VAL A 66 0.02 2.63 -4.30
C VAL A 66 -0.74 1.31 -4.33
N LEU A 67 -1.70 1.14 -5.25
CA LEU A 67 -2.46 -0.11 -5.38
C LEU A 67 -1.55 -1.30 -5.71
N THR A 68 -0.61 -1.11 -6.64
CA THR A 68 0.41 -2.10 -7.00
C THR A 68 1.27 -2.47 -5.81
N ALA A 69 1.80 -1.47 -5.09
CA ALA A 69 2.62 -1.72 -3.90
C ALA A 69 1.85 -2.51 -2.83
N THR A 70 0.59 -2.16 -2.56
CA THR A 70 -0.27 -2.90 -1.63
C THR A 70 -0.53 -4.34 -2.10
N ARG A 71 -0.76 -4.55 -3.40
CA ARG A 71 -0.94 -5.91 -3.94
C ARG A 71 0.33 -6.74 -3.80
N LEU A 72 1.50 -6.16 -4.07
CA LEU A 72 2.79 -6.82 -3.86
C LEU A 72 3.03 -7.13 -2.37
N GLU A 73 2.68 -6.23 -1.44
CA GLU A 73 2.78 -6.51 0.01
C GLU A 73 1.96 -7.74 0.40
N ASN A 74 0.76 -7.88 -0.18
CA ASN A 74 -0.09 -9.04 0.04
C ASN A 74 0.51 -10.33 -0.55
N ILE A 75 0.99 -10.31 -1.80
CA ILE A 75 1.60 -11.49 -2.44
C ILE A 75 2.85 -11.94 -1.68
N LEU A 76 3.74 -11.00 -1.36
CA LEU A 76 4.99 -11.30 -0.67
C LEU A 76 4.71 -11.83 0.74
N SER A 77 3.78 -11.23 1.49
CA SER A 77 3.47 -11.71 2.85
C SER A 77 2.95 -13.15 2.86
N HIS A 78 2.07 -13.52 1.92
CA HIS A 78 1.59 -14.89 1.78
C HIS A 78 2.71 -15.85 1.37
N ALA A 79 3.47 -15.52 0.32
CA ALA A 79 4.54 -16.39 -0.15
C ALA A 79 5.62 -16.63 0.93
N ILE A 80 5.95 -15.60 1.71
CA ILE A 80 6.89 -15.71 2.83
C ILE A 80 6.29 -16.54 3.97
N ALA A 81 5.02 -16.33 4.32
CA ALA A 81 4.34 -17.12 5.34
C ALA A 81 4.33 -18.62 4.97
N ASP A 82 4.00 -18.93 3.71
CA ASP A 82 4.03 -20.30 3.16
C ASP A 82 5.43 -20.89 3.22
N ARG A 83 6.45 -20.10 2.85
CA ARG A 83 7.85 -20.53 2.88
C ARG A 83 8.35 -20.89 4.28
N TYR A 84 7.84 -20.20 5.30
CA TYR A 84 8.09 -20.51 6.72
C TYR A 84 7.11 -21.53 7.32
N ASN A 85 6.11 -21.98 6.56
CA ASN A 85 5.06 -22.88 7.00
C ASN A 85 4.33 -22.36 8.25
N ILE A 86 3.95 -21.08 8.21
CA ILE A 86 3.15 -20.40 9.23
C ILE A 86 1.87 -19.85 8.63
N THR A 87 0.85 -19.65 9.46
CA THR A 87 -0.41 -19.00 9.01
C THR A 87 -0.21 -17.51 8.73
N THR A 88 -1.06 -16.91 7.88
CA THR A 88 -1.07 -15.46 7.65
C THR A 88 -1.21 -14.67 8.95
N GLY A 89 -2.06 -15.12 9.89
CA GLY A 89 -2.22 -14.46 11.19
C GLY A 89 -0.97 -14.53 12.08
N GLN A 90 -0.16 -15.59 11.97
CA GLN A 90 1.15 -15.65 12.64
C GLN A 90 2.17 -14.74 11.95
N PHE A 91 2.15 -14.68 10.62
CA PHE A 91 2.99 -13.76 9.87
C PHE A 91 2.70 -12.30 10.25
N GLU A 92 1.44 -11.90 10.30
CA GLU A 92 1.01 -10.56 10.72
C GLU A 92 1.46 -10.22 12.14
N GLN A 93 1.41 -11.17 13.07
CA GLN A 93 1.90 -10.95 14.44
C GLN A 93 3.42 -10.72 14.52
N LEU A 94 4.20 -11.41 13.68
CA LEU A 94 5.66 -11.33 13.69
C LEU A 94 6.19 -10.17 12.83
N TYR A 95 5.52 -9.89 11.72
CA TYR A 95 6.03 -9.03 10.65
C TYR A 95 5.03 -8.00 10.13
N GLY A 96 3.78 -7.98 10.58
CA GLY A 96 2.71 -7.12 10.01
C GLY A 96 2.95 -5.61 10.11
N ASN A 97 3.85 -5.17 10.99
CA ASN A 97 4.28 -3.77 11.07
C ASN A 97 5.42 -3.41 10.09
N ALA A 98 5.88 -4.36 9.28
CA ALA A 98 6.91 -4.13 8.28
C ALA A 98 6.27 -3.66 6.96
N GLY A 99 6.95 -2.76 6.24
CA GLY A 99 6.51 -2.29 4.92
C GLY A 99 7.06 -3.13 3.76
N LEU A 100 6.57 -2.87 2.55
CA LEU A 100 6.95 -3.56 1.33
C LEU A 100 8.45 -3.80 1.16
N GLY A 101 9.30 -2.81 1.43
CA GLY A 101 10.75 -2.96 1.30
C GLY A 101 11.35 -4.07 2.17
N ARG A 102 10.77 -4.32 3.36
CA ARG A 102 11.21 -5.43 4.22
C ARG A 102 10.75 -6.77 3.67
N TYR A 103 9.53 -6.86 3.13
CA TYR A 103 9.04 -8.07 2.50
C TYR A 103 9.81 -8.41 1.23
N GLN A 104 10.15 -7.41 0.40
CA GLN A 104 11.03 -7.58 -0.76
C GLN A 104 12.39 -8.16 -0.35
N TYR A 105 13.00 -7.63 0.71
CA TYR A 105 14.26 -8.16 1.24
C TYR A 105 14.14 -9.62 1.72
N MET A 106 13.06 -9.95 2.44
CA MET A 106 12.83 -11.31 2.92
C MET A 106 12.58 -12.28 1.76
N ALA A 107 11.80 -11.87 0.75
CA ALA A 107 11.57 -12.67 -0.46
C ALA A 107 12.88 -12.96 -1.19
N SER A 108 13.77 -11.97 -1.33
CA SER A 108 15.10 -12.16 -1.92
C SER A 108 15.98 -13.14 -1.12
N ILE A 109 15.96 -13.11 0.22
CA ILE A 109 16.72 -14.08 1.04
C ILE A 109 16.20 -15.52 0.85
N LEU A 110 14.90 -15.64 0.59
CA LEU A 110 14.22 -16.93 0.50
C LEU A 110 14.20 -17.49 -0.93
N ASP A 111 14.87 -16.82 -1.87
CA ASP A 111 14.88 -17.10 -3.31
C ASP A 111 13.44 -17.17 -3.89
N LEU A 112 12.56 -16.28 -3.40
CA LEU A 112 11.19 -16.15 -3.88
C LEU A 112 11.14 -15.12 -5.01
N PHE A 113 10.54 -15.53 -6.14
CA PHE A 113 10.32 -14.66 -7.31
C PHE A 113 11.61 -14.09 -7.91
N ASP A 114 12.73 -14.83 -7.91
CA ASP A 114 14.03 -14.37 -8.41
C ASP A 114 13.98 -13.65 -9.77
N GLN A 115 13.18 -14.18 -10.71
CA GLN A 115 13.03 -13.59 -12.05
C GLN A 115 12.25 -12.27 -12.08
N HIS A 116 11.56 -11.90 -11.00
CA HIS A 116 10.75 -10.69 -10.85
C HIS A 116 11.25 -9.76 -9.74
N LEU A 117 12.39 -10.06 -9.10
CA LEU A 117 12.95 -9.23 -8.04
C LEU A 117 13.23 -7.79 -8.51
N GLY A 118 13.64 -7.62 -9.77
CA GLY A 118 13.83 -6.29 -10.37
C GLY A 118 12.53 -5.48 -10.38
N THR A 119 11.46 -6.06 -10.95
CA THR A 119 10.13 -5.44 -10.98
C THR A 119 9.63 -5.05 -9.58
N ILE A 120 9.79 -5.94 -8.60
CA ILE A 120 9.39 -5.66 -7.21
C ILE A 120 10.23 -4.52 -6.63
N GLN A 121 11.54 -4.51 -6.91
CA GLN A 121 12.46 -3.48 -6.44
C GLN A 121 12.09 -2.10 -7.03
N ASP A 122 11.76 -2.02 -8.31
CA ASP A 122 11.38 -0.76 -8.97
C ASP A 122 10.12 -0.17 -8.32
N VAL A 123 9.09 -0.99 -8.09
CA VAL A 123 7.88 -0.54 -7.38
C VAL A 123 8.19 -0.08 -5.95
N VAL A 124 9.07 -0.78 -5.23
CA VAL A 124 9.51 -0.35 -3.89
C VAL A 124 10.19 1.01 -3.95
N GLU A 125 11.09 1.22 -4.92
CA GLU A 125 11.81 2.47 -5.08
C GLU A 125 10.84 3.63 -5.33
N TYR A 126 9.97 3.50 -6.32
CA TYR A 126 9.03 4.56 -6.68
C TYR A 126 8.00 4.84 -5.57
N ARG A 127 7.50 3.79 -4.88
CA ARG A 127 6.62 3.98 -3.73
C ARG A 127 7.34 4.71 -2.60
N ASN A 128 8.63 4.43 -2.38
CA ASN A 128 9.41 5.15 -1.37
C ASN A 128 9.61 6.62 -1.75
N LYS A 129 9.93 6.93 -3.02
CA LYS A 129 9.98 8.33 -3.50
C LYS A 129 8.64 9.04 -3.26
N LEU A 130 7.53 8.40 -3.62
CA LEU A 130 6.18 8.95 -3.40
C LEU A 130 5.87 9.27 -1.93
N VAL A 131 6.34 8.44 -1.00
CA VAL A 131 6.04 8.60 0.43
C VAL A 131 7.02 9.53 1.14
N HIS A 132 8.27 9.63 0.67
CA HIS A 132 9.35 10.26 1.42
C HIS A 132 9.93 11.51 0.75
N ASP A 133 9.80 11.64 -0.57
CA ASP A 133 10.38 12.76 -1.32
C ASP A 133 9.32 13.84 -1.55
N TYR A 134 9.47 14.94 -0.79
CA TYR A 134 8.65 16.13 -0.96
C TYR A 134 8.85 16.70 -2.37
N GLY A 135 7.80 16.69 -3.19
CA GLY A 135 7.82 17.16 -4.57
C GLY A 135 7.75 16.04 -5.62
N TYR A 136 7.86 14.77 -5.23
CA TYR A 136 7.82 13.67 -6.20
C TYR A 136 6.47 13.54 -6.94
N LEU A 137 5.38 14.02 -6.32
CA LEU A 137 4.09 14.15 -7.00
C LEU A 137 4.10 15.20 -8.12
N ASP A 138 4.92 16.24 -8.00
CA ASP A 138 5.11 17.25 -9.03
C ASP A 138 6.00 16.68 -10.14
N ASP A 139 7.06 15.95 -9.78
CA ASP A 139 7.90 15.22 -10.75
C ASP A 139 7.06 14.24 -11.60
N LEU A 140 6.13 13.49 -10.98
CA LEU A 140 5.21 12.61 -11.71
C LEU A 140 4.25 13.35 -12.67
N GLN A 141 4.01 14.65 -12.46
CA GLN A 141 3.14 15.47 -13.30
C GLN A 141 3.91 16.18 -14.42
N ASP A 142 5.12 16.63 -14.12
CA ASP A 142 5.89 17.54 -14.96
C ASP A 142 7.01 16.85 -15.75
N ASP A 143 7.48 15.68 -15.30
CA ASP A 143 8.54 14.90 -15.95
C ASP A 143 7.97 13.68 -16.70
N ASP A 144 7.87 13.79 -18.03
CA ASP A 144 7.38 12.71 -18.90
C ASP A 144 8.23 11.43 -18.82
N ASP A 145 9.54 11.54 -18.57
CA ASP A 145 10.44 10.40 -18.50
C ASP A 145 10.24 9.65 -17.17
N GLU A 146 10.17 10.37 -16.05
CA GLU A 146 9.86 9.77 -14.74
C GLU A 146 8.45 9.15 -14.75
N ARG A 147 7.48 9.89 -15.30
CA ARG A 147 6.10 9.43 -15.47
C ARG A 147 6.06 8.12 -16.25
N LYS A 148 6.79 8.03 -17.36
CA LYS A 148 6.88 6.82 -18.18
C LYS A 148 7.54 5.67 -17.43
N ALA A 149 8.67 5.92 -16.76
CA ALA A 149 9.39 4.88 -16.03
C ALA A 149 8.52 4.25 -14.93
N VAL A 150 7.73 5.06 -14.23
CA VAL A 150 6.78 4.56 -13.23
C VAL A 150 5.63 3.77 -13.87
N LYS A 151 5.10 4.19 -15.02
CA LYS A 151 4.09 3.40 -15.76
C LYS A 151 4.64 2.03 -16.17
N ASP A 152 5.81 2.01 -16.81
CA ASP A 152 6.45 0.78 -17.27
C ASP A 152 6.67 -0.19 -16.08
N ALA A 153 7.14 0.31 -14.93
CA ALA A 153 7.30 -0.50 -13.72
C ALA A 153 5.98 -1.06 -13.17
N ILE A 154 4.89 -0.29 -13.23
CA ILE A 154 3.56 -0.76 -12.82
C ILE A 154 3.03 -1.82 -13.81
N GLU A 155 3.19 -1.64 -15.11
CA GLU A 155 2.75 -2.60 -16.13
C GLU A 155 3.49 -3.94 -16.04
N ASP A 156 4.81 -3.89 -15.79
CA ASP A 156 5.61 -5.08 -15.50
C ASP A 156 5.12 -5.78 -14.22
N ALA A 157 4.78 -5.01 -13.19
CA ALA A 157 4.24 -5.55 -11.94
C ALA A 157 2.84 -6.16 -12.13
N ILE A 158 1.96 -5.55 -12.92
CA ILE A 158 0.64 -6.09 -13.30
C ILE A 158 0.82 -7.46 -13.98
N THR A 159 1.77 -7.55 -14.91
CA THR A 159 2.08 -8.82 -15.59
C THR A 159 2.53 -9.89 -14.61
N PHE A 160 3.42 -9.55 -13.69
CA PHE A 160 3.85 -10.46 -12.62
C PHE A 160 2.69 -10.90 -11.72
N ILE A 161 1.88 -9.96 -11.23
CA ILE A 161 0.72 -10.23 -10.37
C ILE A 161 -0.21 -11.23 -11.07
N GLY A 162 -0.54 -10.97 -12.34
CA GLY A 162 -1.38 -11.86 -13.14
C GLY A 162 -0.81 -13.27 -13.33
N GLN A 163 0.52 -13.46 -13.30
CA GLN A 163 1.16 -14.78 -13.38
C GLN A 163 1.15 -15.53 -12.05
N THR A 164 1.17 -14.82 -10.92
CA THR A 164 1.19 -15.43 -9.58
C THR A 164 -0.16 -15.94 -9.09
N GLU A 165 -1.25 -15.55 -9.75
CA GLU A 165 -2.63 -15.87 -9.35
C GLU A 165 -3.25 -17.05 -10.14
N ILE A 166 -2.47 -17.71 -11.01
CA ILE A 166 -2.86 -18.87 -11.83
C ILE A 166 -2.42 -20.17 -11.17
#